data_AF-A0AAX0B7K9-F1
#
_entry.id   AF-A0AAX0B7K9-F1
#
_cell.length_a   1.000
_cell.length_b   1.000
_cell.length_c   1.000
_cell.angle_alpha   90.00
_cell.angle_beta   90.00
_cell.angle_gamma   90.00
#
_symmetry.space_group_name_H-M   'P 1'
#
loop_
_entity.id
_entity.type
_entity.pdbx_description
1 polymer ?
#
loop_
_entity_poly.entity_id
_entity_poly.type
_entity_poly.pdbx_seq_one_letter_code
_entity_poly.pdbx_strand_id
1 'polypeptide(L)'
;MNFDNNSILFLSSLSDYYNSDNIRSNVNEFKLISSSDELGKLLQVEVNSHVWLIKRVRYIDFHPIHTEEIYMPYSLFPNLKTEDCESSLLSYIESQYDYKISHGIRTVSPVKLNKYESDLLDLPNESVVMQIENVGYLTNSRVYEYSISKSRESKFQYYCRR
;
A
#
# COMPACT_ATOMS: atom_id res chain seq x y z
N MET A 1 -1.12 26.07 15.58
CA MET A 1 -1.15 25.78 14.13
C MET A 1 -1.80 24.42 13.99
N ASN A 2 -3.01 24.36 13.41
CA ASN A 2 -3.63 23.09 13.05
C ASN A 2 -2.85 22.58 11.84
N PHE A 3 -2.10 21.51 12.02
CA PHE A 3 -1.53 20.78 10.90
C PHE A 3 -2.66 19.93 10.34
N ASP A 4 -3.07 20.18 9.10
CA ASP A 4 -3.92 19.26 8.36
C ASP A 4 -3.16 17.92 8.34
N ASN A 5 -3.67 16.96 9.10
CA ASN A 5 -2.96 15.72 9.44
C ASN A 5 -2.91 14.72 8.28
N ASN A 6 -3.13 15.16 7.03
CA ASN A 6 -3.16 14.33 5.83
C ASN A 6 -1.77 13.93 5.34
N SER A 7 -0.88 13.55 6.26
CA SER A 7 0.44 13.03 5.87
C SER A 7 0.33 11.53 5.64
N ILE A 8 0.20 11.16 4.36
CA ILE A 8 0.21 9.80 3.77
C ILE A 8 1.42 8.96 4.26
N LEU A 9 2.40 9.59 4.91
CA LEU A 9 3.63 8.98 5.42
C LEU A 9 3.46 8.27 6.75
N PHE A 10 2.44 8.61 7.54
CA PHE A 10 2.15 7.82 8.72
C PHE A 10 1.64 6.44 8.31
N LEU A 11 1.88 5.46 9.18
CA LEU A 11 1.36 4.11 9.00
C LEU A 11 -0.13 4.13 9.32
N SER A 12 -0.90 4.62 8.36
CA SER A 12 -2.32 4.89 8.45
C SER A 12 -3.00 4.50 7.15
N SER A 13 -4.25 4.10 7.27
CA SER A 13 -5.12 3.81 6.14
C SER A 13 -5.68 5.11 5.59
N LEU A 14 -6.04 5.15 4.31
CA LEU A 14 -6.90 6.23 3.81
C LEU A 14 -8.18 6.37 4.63
N SER A 15 -8.69 5.26 5.16
CA SER A 15 -9.87 5.21 6.02
C SER A 15 -9.68 5.94 7.35
N ASP A 16 -8.44 6.28 7.73
CA ASP A 16 -8.16 7.07 8.94
C ASP A 16 -8.28 8.57 8.69
N TYR A 17 -8.21 9.02 7.43
CA TYR A 17 -8.23 10.44 7.04
C TYR A 17 -9.53 10.86 6.36
N TYR A 18 -10.17 9.93 5.65
CA TYR A 18 -11.39 10.20 4.89
C TYR A 18 -12.50 9.28 5.37
N ASN A 19 -13.75 9.77 5.26
CA ASN A 19 -14.91 8.94 5.55
C ASN A 19 -14.91 7.72 4.61
N SER A 20 -15.17 6.53 5.15
CA SER A 20 -15.18 5.28 4.40
C SER A 20 -16.14 5.31 3.21
N ASP A 21 -17.25 6.07 3.33
CA ASP A 21 -18.25 6.22 2.26
C ASP A 21 -17.71 6.90 1.00
N ASN A 22 -16.63 7.69 1.15
CA ASN A 22 -16.01 8.43 0.06
C ASN A 22 -14.81 7.70 -0.56
N ILE A 23 -14.34 6.63 0.10
CA ILE A 23 -13.19 5.85 -0.37
C ILE A 23 -13.69 4.62 -1.10
N ARG A 24 -13.21 4.42 -2.32
CA ARG A 24 -13.47 3.20 -3.07
C ARG A 24 -12.16 2.63 -3.58
N SER A 25 -12.01 1.31 -3.57
CA SER A 25 -10.88 0.65 -4.20
C SER A 25 -11.36 -0.22 -5.35
N ASN A 26 -10.62 -0.21 -6.45
CA ASN A 26 -10.82 -1.15 -7.54
C ASN A 26 -9.61 -2.09 -7.58
N VAL A 27 -9.82 -3.38 -7.33
CA VAL A 27 -8.76 -4.40 -7.35
C VAL A 27 -8.61 -4.91 -8.77
N ASN A 28 -7.57 -4.43 -9.46
CA ASN A 28 -7.27 -4.79 -10.85
C ASN A 28 -6.58 -6.15 -10.95
N GLU A 29 -5.84 -6.54 -9.92
CA GLU A 29 -5.12 -7.81 -9.88
C GLU A 29 -5.11 -8.37 -8.45
N PHE A 30 -5.48 -9.64 -8.30
CA PHE A 30 -5.38 -10.39 -7.06
C PHE A 30 -4.92 -11.81 -7.42
N LYS A 31 -3.67 -12.16 -7.10
CA LYS A 31 -3.06 -13.42 -7.50
C LYS A 31 -2.15 -13.98 -6.43
N LEU A 32 -2.00 -15.31 -6.42
CA LEU A 32 -0.94 -15.98 -5.70
C LEU A 32 0.27 -16.14 -6.62
N ILE A 33 1.42 -15.62 -6.21
CA ILE A 33 2.69 -15.72 -6.94
C ILE A 33 3.75 -16.41 -6.09
N SER A 34 4.82 -16.89 -6.72
CA SER A 34 6.02 -17.35 -6.01
C SER A 34 6.99 -16.19 -5.79
N SER A 35 7.57 -16.09 -4.59
CA SER A 35 8.55 -15.04 -4.27
C SER A 35 9.84 -15.21 -5.09
N SER A 36 10.34 -14.11 -5.65
CA SER A 36 11.71 -14.03 -6.16
C SER A 36 12.72 -13.91 -4.99
N ASP A 37 14.02 -14.02 -5.28
CA ASP A 37 15.06 -13.80 -4.27
C ASP A 37 14.97 -12.42 -3.61
N GLU A 38 14.68 -11.38 -4.40
CA GLU A 38 14.56 -10.00 -3.92
C GLU A 38 13.30 -9.81 -3.06
N LEU A 39 12.15 -10.31 -3.55
CA LEU A 39 10.89 -10.23 -2.82
C LEU A 39 10.94 -11.06 -1.52
N GLY A 40 11.56 -12.24 -1.57
CA GLY A 40 11.77 -13.11 -0.41
C GLY A 40 12.60 -12.42 0.67
N LYS A 41 13.67 -11.69 0.29
CA LYS A 41 14.46 -10.87 1.22
C LYS A 41 13.65 -9.73 1.83
N LEU A 42 12.88 -8.99 1.03
CA LEU A 42 12.04 -7.89 1.51
C LEU A 42 10.98 -8.36 2.51
N LEU A 43 10.31 -9.47 2.20
CA LEU A 43 9.28 -10.07 3.05
C LEU A 43 9.82 -10.99 4.15
N GLN A 44 11.12 -11.25 4.19
CA GLN A 44 11.76 -12.21 5.09
C GLN A 44 11.10 -13.60 5.04
N VAL A 45 10.77 -14.05 3.84
CA VAL A 45 10.21 -15.37 3.55
C VAL A 45 11.19 -16.18 2.70
N GLU A 46 11.01 -17.50 2.70
CA GLU A 46 11.78 -18.38 1.83
C GLU A 46 11.57 -18.03 0.35
N VAL A 47 12.61 -18.20 -0.46
CA VAL A 47 12.53 -18.07 -1.91
C VAL A 47 11.54 -19.09 -2.46
N ASN A 48 10.75 -18.71 -3.47
CA ASN A 48 9.66 -19.50 -4.05
C ASN A 48 8.47 -19.77 -3.13
N SER A 49 8.43 -19.19 -1.93
CA SER A 49 7.23 -19.25 -1.08
C SER A 49 6.07 -18.46 -1.70
N HIS A 50 4.85 -18.82 -1.32
CA HIS A 50 3.66 -18.17 -1.86
C HIS A 50 3.44 -16.79 -1.24
N VAL A 51 3.17 -15.80 -2.10
CA VAL A 51 2.92 -14.41 -1.76
C VAL A 51 1.68 -13.93 -2.50
N TRP A 52 0.80 -13.22 -1.82
CA TRP A 52 -0.30 -12.51 -2.46
C TRP A 52 0.24 -11.27 -3.18
N LEU A 53 -0.08 -11.14 -4.46
CA LEU A 53 0.09 -9.92 -5.24
C LEU A 53 -1.28 -9.26 -5.40
N ILE A 54 -1.38 -8.02 -4.95
CA ILE A 54 -2.59 -7.20 -5.03
C ILE A 54 -2.22 -5.91 -5.76
N LYS A 55 -2.90 -5.61 -6.87
CA LYS A 55 -2.82 -4.30 -7.53
C LYS A 55 -4.18 -3.64 -7.51
N ARG A 56 -4.25 -2.42 -6.96
CA ARG A 56 -5.51 -1.68 -6.86
C ARG A 56 -5.33 -0.19 -7.09
N VAL A 57 -6.40 0.45 -7.56
CA VAL A 57 -6.53 1.91 -7.62
C VAL A 57 -7.49 2.34 -6.52
N ARG A 58 -7.10 3.37 -5.75
CA ARG A 58 -7.96 3.95 -4.72
C ARG A 58 -8.49 5.30 -5.18
N TYR A 59 -9.78 5.50 -4.93
CA TYR A 59 -10.55 6.66 -5.32
C TYR A 59 -11.04 7.38 -4.07
N ILE A 60 -11.02 8.70 -4.12
CA ILE A 60 -11.68 9.59 -3.16
C ILE A 60 -12.63 10.48 -3.96
N ASP A 61 -13.90 10.52 -3.57
CA ASP A 61 -14.94 11.31 -4.27
C ASP A 61 -14.91 11.07 -5.79
N PHE A 62 -14.79 9.81 -6.21
CA PHE A 62 -14.71 9.32 -7.60
C PHE A 62 -13.43 9.68 -8.38
N HIS A 63 -12.44 10.33 -7.78
CA HIS A 63 -11.18 10.65 -8.43
C HIS A 63 -10.09 9.65 -8.02
N PRO A 64 -9.30 9.10 -8.96
CA PRO A 64 -8.19 8.21 -8.62
C PRO A 64 -7.10 9.00 -7.89
N ILE A 65 -6.76 8.58 -6.68
CA ILE A 65 -5.79 9.28 -5.83
C ILE A 65 -4.44 8.56 -5.82
N HIS A 66 -4.44 7.23 -5.78
CA HIS A 66 -3.20 6.47 -5.89
C HIS A 66 -3.41 5.06 -6.43
N THR A 67 -2.33 4.52 -6.99
CA THR A 67 -2.19 3.10 -7.28
C THR A 67 -1.40 2.45 -6.16
N GLU A 68 -1.72 1.20 -5.85
CA GLU A 68 -1.00 0.39 -4.88
C GLU A 68 -0.68 -0.97 -5.50
N GLU A 69 0.56 -1.39 -5.34
CA GLU A 69 1.04 -2.74 -5.61
C GLU A 69 1.54 -3.31 -4.29
N ILE A 70 0.89 -4.37 -3.81
CA ILE A 70 1.02 -4.86 -2.44
C ILE A 70 1.35 -6.35 -2.47
N TYR A 71 2.34 -6.72 -1.67
CA TYR A 71 2.84 -8.07 -1.51
C TYR A 71 2.68 -8.51 -0.06
N MET A 72 1.94 -9.60 0.18
CA MET A 72 1.68 -10.11 1.54
C MET A 72 2.01 -11.61 1.63
N PRO A 73 2.72 -12.08 2.68
CA PRO A 73 3.02 -13.49 2.83
C PRO A 73 1.75 -14.35 2.95
N TYR A 74 1.59 -15.36 2.08
CA TYR A 74 0.45 -16.28 2.14
C TYR A 74 0.37 -17.01 3.49
N SER A 75 1.52 -17.32 4.08
CA SER A 75 1.64 -18.00 5.38
C SER A 75 1.01 -17.21 6.53
N LEU A 76 0.89 -15.89 6.41
CA LEU A 76 0.24 -15.04 7.40
C LEU A 76 -1.25 -14.83 7.08
N PHE A 77 -1.61 -14.79 5.79
CA PHE A 77 -2.96 -14.44 5.36
C PHE A 77 -3.54 -15.49 4.40
N PRO A 78 -3.63 -16.78 4.79
CA PRO A 78 -4.04 -17.84 3.88
C PRO A 78 -5.50 -17.71 3.41
N ASN A 79 -6.32 -16.98 4.17
CA ASN A 79 -7.74 -16.79 3.91
C ASN A 79 -8.07 -15.42 3.28
N LEU A 80 -7.06 -14.64 2.88
CA LEU A 80 -7.28 -13.35 2.24
C LEU A 80 -8.03 -13.54 0.92
N LYS A 81 -9.06 -12.74 0.71
CA LYS A 81 -9.84 -12.74 -0.53
C LYS A 81 -9.81 -11.37 -1.20
N THR A 82 -10.24 -11.34 -2.46
CA THR A 82 -10.35 -10.11 -3.24
C THR A 82 -11.26 -9.10 -2.54
N GLU A 83 -12.35 -9.53 -1.92
CA GLU A 83 -13.31 -8.64 -1.25
C GLU A 83 -12.68 -7.91 -0.05
N ASP A 84 -11.78 -8.57 0.68
CA ASP A 84 -11.05 -7.95 1.80
C ASP A 84 -10.15 -6.80 1.29
N CYS A 85 -9.63 -6.94 0.07
CA CYS A 85 -8.72 -6.00 -0.58
C CYS A 85 -9.43 -4.77 -1.17
N GLU A 86 -10.77 -4.76 -1.24
CA GLU A 86 -11.55 -3.58 -1.64
C GLU A 86 -11.58 -2.53 -0.52
N SER A 87 -11.34 -2.95 0.72
CA SER A 87 -11.39 -2.14 1.93
C SER A 87 -10.00 -1.80 2.49
N SER A 88 -9.94 -1.36 3.75
CA SER A 88 -8.68 -1.06 4.45
C SER A 88 -7.93 -2.35 4.79
N LEU A 89 -6.82 -2.62 4.11
CA LEU A 89 -5.95 -3.77 4.41
C LEU A 89 -5.35 -3.70 5.82
N LEU A 90 -5.05 -2.50 6.32
CA LEU A 90 -4.60 -2.31 7.70
C LEU A 90 -5.65 -2.83 8.69
N SER A 91 -6.92 -2.47 8.48
CA SER A 91 -8.02 -2.93 9.33
C SER A 91 -8.23 -4.44 9.22
N TYR A 92 -8.07 -5.01 8.02
CA TYR A 92 -8.07 -6.46 7.82
C TYR A 92 -6.95 -7.15 8.62
N ILE A 93 -5.73 -6.61 8.60
CA ILE A 93 -4.58 -7.16 9.33
C ILE A 93 -4.81 -7.09 10.84
N GLU A 94 -5.27 -5.95 11.36
CA GLU A 94 -5.53 -5.77 12.80
C GLU A 94 -6.73 -6.59 13.30
N SER A 95 -7.66 -6.97 12.41
CA SER A 95 -8.74 -7.89 12.75
C SER A 95 -8.28 -9.33 12.96
N GLN A 96 -7.06 -9.69 12.52
CA GLN A 96 -6.49 -11.01 12.78
C GLN A 96 -6.05 -11.12 14.24
N TYR A 97 -6.57 -12.13 14.95
CA TYR A 97 -6.49 -12.28 16.41
C TYR A 97 -5.10 -12.02 17.03
N ASP A 98 -4.02 -12.40 16.35
CA ASP A 98 -2.64 -12.32 16.88
C ASP A 98 -1.77 -11.24 16.23
N TYR A 99 -2.30 -10.41 15.33
CA TYR A 99 -1.46 -9.48 14.54
C TYR A 99 -1.57 -8.06 15.08
N LYS A 100 -0.46 -7.58 15.64
CA LYS A 100 -0.28 -6.19 16.06
C LYS A 100 0.79 -5.54 15.21
N ILE A 101 0.43 -4.47 14.51
CA ILE A 101 1.34 -3.68 13.69
C ILE A 101 2.30 -2.91 14.61
N SER A 102 3.59 -2.94 14.28
CA SER A 102 4.63 -2.25 15.04
C SER A 102 5.05 -0.95 14.36
N HIS A 103 5.56 -1.04 13.14
CA HIS A 103 6.08 0.09 12.39
C HIS A 103 6.20 -0.26 10.89
N GLY A 104 6.49 0.73 10.07
CA GLY A 104 6.85 0.55 8.66
C GLY A 104 8.15 1.28 8.34
N ILE A 105 9.01 0.66 7.54
CA ILE A 105 10.19 1.32 6.97
C ILE A 105 9.78 1.83 5.59
N ARG A 106 9.86 3.15 5.40
CA ARG A 106 9.36 3.80 4.18
C ARG A 106 10.46 4.52 3.43
N THR A 107 10.45 4.36 2.12
CA THR A 107 11.30 5.12 1.19
C THR A 107 10.40 5.93 0.28
N VAL A 108 10.70 7.23 0.17
CA VAL A 108 9.93 8.17 -0.63
C VAL A 108 10.80 8.64 -1.79
N SER A 109 10.30 8.53 -3.02
CA SER A 109 11.04 8.90 -4.22
C SER A 109 10.11 9.52 -5.28
N PRO A 110 10.60 10.48 -6.09
CA PRO A 110 9.89 10.89 -7.29
C PRO A 110 10.09 9.83 -8.38
N VAL A 111 9.03 9.44 -9.07
CA VAL A 111 9.09 8.48 -10.18
C VAL A 111 8.28 8.98 -11.36
N LYS A 112 8.73 8.64 -12.58
CA LYS A 112 7.96 8.85 -13.80
C LYS A 112 7.00 7.68 -13.98
N LEU A 113 5.71 7.98 -14.15
CA LEU A 113 4.70 6.96 -14.46
C LEU A 113 4.92 6.37 -15.85
N ASN A 114 4.69 5.06 -15.97
CA ASN A 114 4.51 4.45 -17.29
C ASN A 114 3.09 4.73 -17.82
N LYS A 115 2.85 4.44 -19.10
CA LYS A 115 1.55 4.71 -19.74
C LYS A 115 0.36 4.08 -19.00
N TYR A 116 0.49 2.82 -18.59
CA TYR A 116 -0.58 2.11 -17.89
C TYR A 116 -0.92 2.77 -16.56
N GLU A 117 0.09 3.16 -15.78
CA GLU A 117 -0.11 3.84 -14.50
C GLU A 117 -0.66 5.26 -14.66
N SER A 118 -0.21 5.98 -15.69
CA SER A 118 -0.76 7.29 -16.07
C SER A 118 -2.25 7.20 -16.40
N ASP A 119 -2.65 6.18 -17.18
CA ASP A 119 -4.04 5.96 -17.55
C ASP A 119 -4.90 5.62 -16.31
N LEU A 120 -4.40 4.80 -15.38
CA LEU A 120 -5.09 4.48 -14.13
C LEU A 120 -5.31 5.71 -13.22
N LEU A 121 -4.33 6.63 -13.21
CA LEU A 121 -4.38 7.84 -12.40
C LEU A 121 -4.99 9.03 -13.12
N ASP A 122 -5.47 8.89 -14.36
CA ASP A 122 -5.99 9.99 -15.20
C ASP A 122 -4.99 11.16 -15.31
N LEU A 123 -3.72 10.82 -15.52
CA LEU A 123 -2.62 11.77 -15.64
C LEU A 123 -2.01 11.71 -17.06
N PRO A 124 -1.40 12.81 -17.54
CA PRO A 124 -0.58 12.77 -18.74
C PRO A 124 0.48 11.65 -18.67
N ASN A 125 0.77 11.04 -19.82
CA ASN A 125 1.86 10.07 -19.92
C ASN A 125 3.17 10.69 -19.41
N GLU A 126 4.00 9.89 -18.75
CA GLU A 126 5.27 10.31 -18.17
C GLU A 126 5.17 11.39 -17.06
N SER A 127 3.99 11.57 -16.47
CA SER A 127 3.84 12.42 -15.28
C SER A 127 4.77 11.95 -14.17
N VAL A 128 5.41 12.91 -13.50
CA VAL A 128 6.22 12.63 -12.31
C VAL A 128 5.31 12.68 -11.10
N VAL A 129 5.29 11.58 -10.35
CA VAL A 129 4.51 11.42 -9.13
C VAL A 129 5.41 11.03 -7.97
N MET A 130 4.85 11.08 -6.77
CA MET A 130 5.51 10.54 -5.60
C MET A 130 5.22 9.04 -5.46
N GLN A 131 6.28 8.27 -5.29
CA GLN A 131 6.25 6.87 -4.89
C GLN A 131 6.61 6.75 -3.41
N ILE A 132 5.88 5.89 -2.71
CA ILE A 132 6.20 5.44 -1.36
C ILE A 132 6.33 3.93 -1.42
N GLU A 133 7.53 3.44 -1.12
CA GLU A 133 7.77 2.04 -0.82
C GLU A 133 7.70 1.82 0.68
N ASN A 134 7.07 0.74 1.13
CA ASN A 134 6.84 0.44 2.53
C ASN A 134 7.13 -1.04 2.82
N VAL A 135 7.91 -1.32 3.86
CA VAL A 135 8.02 -2.65 4.47
C VAL A 135 7.38 -2.59 5.86
N GLY A 136 6.27 -3.29 6.05
CA GLY A 136 5.47 -3.28 7.27
C GLY A 136 5.85 -4.42 8.23
N TYR A 137 6.08 -4.08 9.50
CA TYR A 137 6.48 -5.03 10.55
C TYR A 137 5.39 -5.21 11.61
N LEU A 138 5.19 -6.46 12.02
CA LEU A 138 4.44 -6.82 13.22
C LEU A 138 5.31 -6.69 14.48
N THR A 139 4.68 -6.63 15.64
CA THR A 139 5.37 -6.61 16.96
C THR A 139 6.21 -7.84 17.24
N ASN A 140 5.95 -8.96 16.57
CA ASN A 140 6.79 -10.16 16.60
C ASN A 140 7.88 -10.18 15.51
N SER A 141 8.22 -9.02 14.96
CA SER A 141 9.28 -8.79 13.98
C SER A 141 9.07 -9.43 12.60
N ARG A 142 7.95 -10.12 12.36
CA ARG A 142 7.62 -10.62 11.01
C ARG A 142 7.20 -9.46 10.11
N VAL A 143 7.63 -9.52 8.85
CA VAL A 143 7.14 -8.62 7.81
C VAL A 143 5.77 -9.10 7.34
N TYR A 144 4.76 -8.23 7.40
CA TYR A 144 3.41 -8.55 6.92
C TYR A 144 3.13 -8.05 5.51
N GLU A 145 3.90 -7.05 5.06
CA GLU A 145 3.66 -6.38 3.78
C GLU A 145 4.96 -5.78 3.23
N TYR A 146 5.13 -5.89 1.92
CA TYR A 146 5.90 -4.94 1.12
C TYR A 146 4.95 -4.28 0.13
N SER A 147 4.98 -2.96 0.01
CA SER A 147 4.10 -2.26 -0.93
C SER A 147 4.77 -1.08 -1.59
N ILE A 148 4.25 -0.77 -2.78
CA ILE A 148 4.62 0.38 -3.61
C ILE A 148 3.34 1.15 -3.89
N SER A 149 3.26 2.39 -3.39
CA SER A 149 2.16 3.31 -3.63
C SER A 149 2.62 4.47 -4.50
N LYS A 150 1.83 4.86 -5.50
CA LYS A 150 2.11 6.03 -6.34
C LYS A 150 0.92 6.99 -6.31
N SER A 151 1.15 8.21 -5.86
CA SER A 151 0.09 9.21 -5.63
C SER A 151 -0.04 10.23 -6.75
N ARG A 152 -1.28 10.49 -7.18
CA ARG A 152 -1.63 11.57 -8.12
C ARG A 152 -1.34 12.96 -7.52
N GLU A 153 -1.41 13.11 -6.19
CA GLU A 153 -1.25 14.41 -5.56
C GLU A 153 0.15 14.99 -5.79
N SER A 154 0.19 16.22 -6.31
CA SER A 154 1.43 16.96 -6.56
C SER A 154 1.96 17.69 -5.32
N LYS A 155 1.15 17.80 -4.27
CA LYS A 155 1.50 18.51 -3.04
C LYS A 155 1.75 17.51 -1.92
N PHE A 156 2.99 17.49 -1.45
CA PHE A 156 3.41 16.64 -0.35
C PHE A 156 4.12 17.46 0.71
N GLN A 157 3.76 17.23 1.97
CA GLN A 157 4.39 17.87 3.11
C GLN A 157 4.76 16.80 4.14
N TYR A 158 6.04 16.74 4.50
CA TYR A 158 6.53 15.93 5.60
C TYR A 158 7.03 16.84 6.70
N TYR A 159 6.55 16.59 7.91
CA TYR A 159 7.07 17.24 9.11
C TYR A 159 8.03 16.29 9.81
N CYS A 160 9.32 16.65 9.80
CA CYS A 160 10.36 15.97 10.56
C CYS A 160 10.88 16.93 11.63
N ARG A 161 10.94 16.47 12.88
CA ARG A 161 11.58 17.20 13.98
C ARG A 161 12.87 16.47 14.33
N ARG A 162 13.99 17.21 14.33
CA ARG A 162 15.29 16.74 14.82
C ARG A 162 15.26 16.49 16.33
#